data_AF-A0A950T3H9-F1
#
_entry.id   AF-A0A950T3H9-F1
#
_cell.length_a   1.000
_cell.length_b   1.000
_cell.length_c   1.000
_cell.angle_alpha   90.00
_cell.angle_beta   90.00
_cell.angle_gamma   90.00
#
_symmetry.space_group_name_H-M   'P 1'
#
loop_
_entity.id
_entity.type
_entity.pdbx_description
1 polymer ?
#
loop_
_entity_poly.entity_id
_entity_poly.type
_entity_poly.pdbx_seq_one_letter_code
_entity_poly.pdbx_strand_id
1 'polypeptide(L)'
;MWWDTQFNPGEHGDSYECLWWHLIEDDFAEWGTFWSHHVVPLTNRIVGDFQGDAQTKLYVCFDPRIHKAVEELVMHNYSVFYYLARSCALVTSEPHLFLEDAFIFLRAAAENAGMFLGCFKSQLAPAFGIDHNQVPEWASIKSGDIHKEIVDYRDALIHKARLGRNPKLSWEFIPKPSHLGKAKWSWRYIQNLPEDQFVDGRKHLRILQRNLMKELNPVWKQITHLLDQRRSSDKYLNFYRLENDAAGKLQPIKWP
;
A
#
# COMPACT_ATOMS: atom_id res chain seq x y z
N MET A 1 2.53 16.02 21.41
CA MET A 1 3.15 15.54 20.16
C MET A 1 2.29 16.07 19.03
N TRP A 2 2.87 16.76 18.05
CA TRP A 2 2.14 17.21 16.85
C TRP A 2 2.15 16.07 15.85
N TRP A 3 1.02 15.40 15.69
CA TRP A 3 0.96 14.10 15.01
C TRP A 3 1.30 14.21 13.52
N ASP A 4 0.98 15.33 12.88
CA ASP A 4 1.27 15.59 11.46
C ASP A 4 2.75 15.89 11.16
N THR A 5 3.55 16.25 12.17
CA THR A 5 4.97 16.61 11.99
C THR A 5 5.93 15.70 12.74
N GLN A 6 5.44 14.90 13.68
CA GLN A 6 6.27 14.07 14.56
C GLN A 6 5.92 12.57 14.47
N PHE A 7 4.81 12.20 13.82
CA PHE A 7 4.48 10.80 13.65
C PHE A 7 5.40 10.15 12.62
N ASN A 8 5.99 9.02 13.01
CA ASN A 8 6.77 8.15 12.15
C ASN A 8 6.21 6.72 12.29
N PRO A 9 5.81 6.04 11.20
CA PRO A 9 5.26 4.69 11.29
C PRO A 9 6.23 3.68 11.92
N GLY A 10 7.53 3.83 11.69
CA GLY A 10 8.58 2.96 12.24
C GLY A 10 8.75 3.05 13.77
N GLU A 11 8.37 4.17 14.37
CA GLU A 11 8.54 4.43 15.82
C GLU A 11 7.21 4.44 16.60
N HIS A 12 6.16 4.94 15.96
CA HIS A 12 4.86 5.25 16.59
C HIS A 12 3.72 4.38 16.04
N GLY A 13 4.02 3.53 15.07
CA GLY A 13 3.05 2.68 14.41
C GLY A 13 2.64 1.45 15.22
N ASP A 14 1.83 0.61 14.59
CA ASP A 14 1.56 -0.73 15.09
C ASP A 14 2.74 -1.70 14.87
N SER A 15 2.56 -2.96 15.30
CA SER A 15 3.60 -3.98 15.18
C SER A 15 4.12 -4.18 13.75
N TYR A 16 3.28 -4.09 12.73
CA TYR A 16 3.69 -4.27 11.33
C TYR A 16 4.29 -2.99 10.74
N GLU A 17 3.75 -1.83 11.08
CA GLU A 17 4.30 -0.52 10.73
C GLU A 17 5.72 -0.40 11.26
N CYS A 18 5.94 -0.63 12.56
CA CYS A 18 7.26 -0.60 13.17
C CYS A 18 8.22 -1.63 12.55
N LEU A 19 7.73 -2.83 12.26
CA LEU A 19 8.56 -3.91 11.73
C LEU A 19 8.97 -3.69 10.27
N TRP A 20 8.10 -3.13 9.42
CA TRP A 20 8.32 -3.12 7.98
C TRP A 20 8.40 -1.74 7.32
N TRP A 21 8.17 -0.65 8.04
CA TRP A 21 8.24 0.70 7.47
C TRP A 21 9.59 0.98 6.76
N HIS A 22 10.69 0.56 7.39
CA HIS A 22 12.05 0.69 6.84
C HIS A 22 12.27 -0.03 5.49
N LEU A 23 11.38 -0.95 5.09
CA LEU A 23 11.48 -1.66 3.82
C LEU A 23 10.94 -0.86 2.63
N ILE A 24 10.16 0.19 2.88
CA ILE A 24 9.45 0.95 1.84
C ILE A 24 9.65 2.46 1.94
N GLU A 25 10.08 3.00 3.09
CA GLU A 25 10.09 4.43 3.35
C GLU A 25 10.91 5.25 2.34
N ASP A 26 12.03 4.70 1.86
CA ASP A 26 12.91 5.37 0.89
C ASP A 26 12.23 5.61 -0.47
N ASP A 27 11.35 4.70 -0.89
CA ASP A 27 10.73 4.71 -2.23
C ASP A 27 9.23 5.09 -2.17
N PHE A 28 8.59 5.06 -0.99
CA PHE A 28 7.15 5.33 -0.80
C PHE A 28 6.81 6.13 0.48
N ALA A 29 7.62 7.13 0.82
CA ALA A 29 7.44 7.99 2.01
C ALA A 29 6.05 8.65 2.11
N GLU A 30 5.43 9.01 0.98
CA GLU A 30 4.16 9.76 0.97
C GLU A 30 2.97 8.93 1.48
N TRP A 31 3.11 7.60 1.55
CA TRP A 31 2.18 6.76 2.29
C TRP A 31 2.15 7.12 3.77
N GLY A 32 3.32 7.31 4.38
CA GLY A 32 3.47 7.68 5.79
C GLY A 32 2.92 9.08 6.07
N THR A 33 3.11 10.02 5.14
CA THR A 33 2.54 11.36 5.21
C THR A 33 1.01 11.31 5.18
N PHE A 34 0.41 10.61 4.21
CA PHE A 34 -1.04 10.42 4.16
C PHE A 34 -1.58 9.79 5.45
N TRP A 35 -0.90 8.75 5.94
CA TRP A 35 -1.27 8.04 7.17
C TRP A 35 -1.27 8.98 8.37
N SER A 36 -0.19 9.73 8.56
CA SER A 36 -0.04 10.72 9.63
C SER A 36 -1.09 11.83 9.57
N HIS A 37 -1.38 12.37 8.38
CA HIS A 37 -2.27 13.52 8.23
C HIS A 37 -3.75 13.16 8.37
N HIS A 38 -4.16 12.01 7.84
CA HIS A 38 -5.57 11.68 7.65
C HIS A 38 -6.03 10.45 8.42
N VAL A 39 -5.14 9.51 8.76
CA VAL A 39 -5.54 8.27 9.45
C VAL A 39 -5.20 8.28 10.92
N VAL A 40 -4.00 8.73 11.31
CA VAL A 40 -3.60 8.84 12.71
C VAL A 40 -4.62 9.64 13.54
N PRO A 41 -5.20 10.76 13.04
CA PRO A 41 -6.24 11.47 13.79
C PRO A 41 -7.52 10.67 14.05
N LEU A 42 -7.78 9.63 13.25
CA LEU A 42 -8.91 8.72 13.44
C LEU A 42 -8.63 7.65 14.50
N THR A 43 -7.45 7.63 15.11
CA THR A 43 -7.02 6.57 16.04
C THR A 43 -6.87 7.12 17.46
N ASN A 44 -6.87 6.22 18.45
CA ASN A 44 -6.64 6.60 19.85
C ASN A 44 -5.22 7.16 20.11
N ARG A 45 -4.32 7.09 19.10
CA ARG A 45 -2.95 7.59 19.18
C ARG A 45 -2.87 9.08 19.52
N ILE A 46 -3.86 9.87 19.09
CA ILE A 46 -3.89 11.32 19.31
C ILE A 46 -4.52 11.74 20.64
N VAL A 47 -5.07 10.79 21.41
CA VAL A 47 -5.74 11.05 22.69
C VAL A 47 -4.70 11.03 23.81
N GLY A 48 -4.37 12.22 24.35
CA GLY A 48 -3.31 12.40 25.35
C GLY A 48 -3.61 11.79 26.73
N ASP A 49 -4.88 11.67 27.08
CA ASP A 49 -5.38 11.11 28.34
C ASP A 49 -5.96 9.70 28.18
N PHE A 50 -5.63 9.00 27.08
CA PHE A 50 -6.14 7.67 26.79
C PHE A 50 -5.84 6.67 27.93
N GLN A 51 -6.89 6.10 28.51
CA GLN A 51 -6.81 5.18 29.68
C GLN A 51 -6.75 3.69 29.30
N GLY A 52 -6.73 3.35 28.01
CA GLY A 52 -6.64 1.95 27.55
C GLY A 52 -5.20 1.45 27.41
N ASP A 53 -5.06 0.17 27.05
CA ASP A 53 -3.74 -0.41 26.79
C ASP A 53 -3.08 0.09 25.49
N ALA A 54 -1.78 -0.17 25.36
CA ALA A 54 -1.01 0.26 24.20
C ALA A 54 -1.57 -0.27 22.86
N GLN A 55 -2.15 -1.47 22.85
CA GLN A 55 -2.72 -2.07 21.65
C GLN A 55 -4.01 -1.37 21.22
N THR A 56 -4.86 -1.04 22.18
CA THR A 56 -6.11 -0.33 21.97
C THR A 56 -5.87 1.10 21.49
N LYS A 57 -4.71 1.68 21.86
CA LYS A 57 -4.27 2.98 21.35
C LYS A 57 -4.03 2.98 19.83
N LEU A 58 -3.70 1.83 19.24
CA LEU A 58 -3.39 1.69 17.81
C LEU A 58 -4.65 1.53 16.95
N TYR A 59 -5.78 1.12 17.53
CA TYR A 59 -7.01 0.96 16.77
C TYR A 59 -7.56 2.31 16.32
N VAL A 60 -8.12 2.32 15.11
CA VAL A 60 -9.04 3.36 14.68
C VAL A 60 -10.11 3.47 15.77
N CYS A 61 -10.34 4.68 16.26
CA CYS A 61 -11.46 4.98 17.13
C CYS A 61 -12.70 4.49 16.40
N PHE A 62 -13.26 3.34 16.81
CA PHE A 62 -14.50 2.80 16.25
C PHE A 62 -15.68 3.69 16.69
N ASP A 63 -15.67 4.99 16.34
CA ASP A 63 -16.87 5.80 16.36
C ASP A 63 -17.70 5.32 15.15
N PRO A 64 -18.82 4.61 15.38
CA PRO A 64 -19.64 4.07 14.28
C PRO A 64 -20.26 5.16 13.40
N ARG A 65 -20.08 6.45 13.74
CA ARG A 65 -20.50 7.61 12.96
C ARG A 65 -19.40 8.13 12.02
N ILE A 66 -18.17 7.60 12.08
CA ILE A 66 -17.19 7.85 11.01
C ILE A 66 -17.84 7.40 9.71
N HIS A 67 -17.76 8.25 8.69
CA HIS A 67 -18.42 7.94 7.44
C HIS A 67 -17.79 6.66 6.84
N LYS A 68 -18.63 5.70 6.42
CA LYS A 68 -18.18 4.40 5.86
C LYS A 68 -17.07 4.54 4.80
N ALA A 69 -17.19 5.54 3.93
CA ALA A 69 -16.19 5.82 2.90
C ALA A 69 -14.79 6.11 3.46
N VAL A 70 -14.68 6.75 4.63
CA VAL A 70 -13.41 7.00 5.32
C VAL A 70 -12.81 5.69 5.82
N GLU A 71 -13.63 4.82 6.42
CA GLU A 71 -13.19 3.49 6.86
C GLU A 71 -12.68 2.64 5.67
N GLU A 72 -13.44 2.57 4.58
CA GLU A 72 -13.03 1.87 3.36
C GLU A 72 -11.71 2.43 2.80
N LEU A 73 -11.55 3.75 2.76
CA LEU A 73 -10.32 4.41 2.32
C LEU A 73 -9.13 4.01 3.20
N VAL A 74 -9.30 4.03 4.53
CA VAL A 74 -8.27 3.64 5.51
C VAL A 74 -7.88 2.18 5.34
N MET A 75 -8.86 1.28 5.19
CA MET A 75 -8.62 -0.14 4.98
C MET A 75 -7.81 -0.39 3.71
N HIS A 76 -8.17 0.25 2.60
CA HIS A 76 -7.41 0.12 1.36
C HIS A 76 -6.01 0.71 1.49
N ASN A 77 -5.86 1.88 2.11
CA ASN A 77 -4.56 2.51 2.35
C ASN A 77 -3.62 1.60 3.18
N TYR A 78 -4.12 1.04 4.28
CA TYR A 78 -3.34 0.13 5.11
C TYR A 78 -3.02 -1.19 4.38
N SER A 79 -3.96 -1.69 3.58
CA SER A 79 -3.74 -2.90 2.78
C SER A 79 -2.64 -2.72 1.73
N VAL A 80 -2.54 -1.53 1.12
CA VAL A 80 -1.42 -1.19 0.22
C VAL A 80 -0.09 -1.34 0.95
N PHE A 81 0.04 -0.71 2.11
CA PHE A 81 1.24 -0.83 2.96
C PHE A 81 1.54 -2.27 3.30
N TYR A 82 0.59 -2.96 3.92
CA TYR A 82 0.78 -4.30 4.45
C TYR A 82 1.27 -5.26 3.37
N TYR A 83 0.60 -5.30 2.21
CA TYR A 83 0.98 -6.22 1.15
C TYR A 83 2.29 -5.84 0.47
N LEU A 84 2.57 -4.55 0.28
CA LEU A 84 3.82 -4.11 -0.33
C LEU A 84 5.01 -4.39 0.59
N ALA A 85 4.88 -4.02 1.85
CA ALA A 85 5.85 -4.26 2.90
C ALA A 85 6.12 -5.77 3.10
N ARG A 86 5.08 -6.60 3.12
CA ARG A 86 5.22 -8.06 3.21
C ARG A 86 5.93 -8.65 1.99
N SER A 87 5.64 -8.15 0.79
CA SER A 87 6.37 -8.52 -0.42
C SER A 87 7.87 -8.20 -0.29
N CYS A 88 8.22 -7.00 0.18
CA CYS A 88 9.60 -6.62 0.43
C CYS A 88 10.27 -7.49 1.50
N ALA A 89 9.56 -7.80 2.60
CA ALA A 89 10.07 -8.63 3.69
C ALA A 89 10.44 -10.04 3.22
N LEU A 90 9.60 -10.67 2.40
CA LEU A 90 9.86 -11.97 1.80
C LEU A 90 11.14 -12.01 0.94
N VAL A 91 11.42 -10.91 0.26
CA VAL A 91 12.56 -10.82 -0.66
C VAL A 91 13.86 -10.45 0.05
N THR A 92 13.77 -9.72 1.16
CA THR A 92 14.93 -9.21 1.91
C THR A 92 15.32 -10.12 3.07
N SER A 93 14.34 -10.58 3.84
CA SER A 93 14.56 -11.18 5.17
C SER A 93 14.19 -12.67 5.24
N GLU A 94 13.42 -13.19 4.28
CA GLU A 94 12.96 -14.58 4.27
C GLU A 94 13.41 -15.33 2.99
N PRO A 95 14.73 -15.50 2.76
CA PRO A 95 15.25 -16.06 1.50
C PRO A 95 14.88 -17.53 1.26
N HIS A 96 14.41 -18.22 2.30
CA HIS A 96 13.95 -19.60 2.23
C HIS A 96 12.49 -19.74 1.77
N LEU A 97 11.73 -18.64 1.75
CA LEU A 97 10.33 -18.65 1.31
C LEU A 97 10.20 -18.47 -0.20
N PHE A 98 9.05 -18.91 -0.71
CA PHE A 98 8.70 -18.95 -2.12
C PHE A 98 8.55 -17.53 -2.69
N LEU A 99 9.12 -17.30 -3.87
CA LEU A 99 9.03 -16.00 -4.57
C LEU A 99 7.59 -15.71 -5.03
N GLU A 100 6.82 -16.77 -5.19
CA GLU A 100 5.42 -16.75 -5.58
C GLU A 100 4.56 -15.91 -4.65
N ASP A 101 4.76 -16.08 -3.35
CA ASP A 101 4.02 -15.34 -2.32
C ASP A 101 4.32 -13.84 -2.42
N ALA A 102 5.57 -13.48 -2.70
CA ALA A 102 5.96 -12.09 -2.84
C ALA A 102 5.34 -11.44 -4.09
N PHE A 103 5.16 -12.16 -5.20
CA PHE A 103 4.40 -11.67 -6.36
C PHE A 103 2.89 -11.53 -6.07
N ILE A 104 2.31 -12.47 -5.30
CA ILE A 104 0.90 -12.39 -4.87
C ILE A 104 0.67 -11.11 -4.07
N PHE A 105 1.53 -10.85 -3.07
CA PHE A 105 1.42 -9.65 -2.25
C PHE A 105 1.69 -8.38 -3.05
N LEU A 106 2.67 -8.38 -3.95
CA LEU A 106 2.93 -7.21 -4.81
C LEU A 106 1.72 -6.85 -5.69
N ARG A 107 1.05 -7.86 -6.25
CA ARG A 107 -0.21 -7.65 -6.97
C ARG A 107 -1.32 -7.13 -6.06
N ALA A 108 -1.49 -7.72 -4.88
CA ALA A 108 -2.53 -7.30 -3.94
C ALA A 108 -2.33 -5.84 -3.50
N ALA A 109 -1.09 -5.38 -3.33
CA ALA A 109 -0.78 -3.98 -3.06
C ALA A 109 -1.24 -3.07 -4.22
N ALA A 110 -0.90 -3.43 -5.46
CA ALA A 110 -1.36 -2.69 -6.64
C ALA A 110 -2.89 -2.65 -6.75
N GLU A 111 -3.58 -3.78 -6.54
CA GLU A 111 -5.05 -3.82 -6.60
C GLU A 111 -5.69 -2.95 -5.51
N ASN A 112 -5.15 -2.97 -4.28
CA ASN A 112 -5.62 -2.10 -3.20
C ASN A 112 -5.33 -0.62 -3.46
N ALA A 113 -4.25 -0.28 -4.18
CA ALA A 113 -4.00 1.11 -4.56
C ALA A 113 -5.07 1.62 -5.54
N GLY A 114 -5.52 0.77 -6.45
CA GLY A 114 -6.66 1.06 -7.31
C GLY A 114 -7.97 1.21 -6.54
N MET A 115 -8.22 0.37 -5.55
CA MET A 115 -9.41 0.47 -4.69
C MET A 115 -9.38 1.74 -3.82
N PHE A 116 -8.21 2.11 -3.27
CA PHE A 116 -7.99 3.35 -2.54
C PHE A 116 -8.34 4.57 -3.40
N LEU A 117 -7.77 4.67 -4.60
CA LEU A 117 -8.07 5.76 -5.53
C LEU A 117 -9.53 5.77 -5.98
N GLY A 118 -10.10 4.59 -6.25
CA GLY A 118 -11.51 4.46 -6.63
C GLY A 118 -12.43 4.95 -5.52
N CYS A 119 -12.19 4.55 -4.27
CA CYS A 119 -12.92 5.01 -3.10
C CYS A 119 -12.77 6.52 -2.92
N PHE A 120 -11.54 7.04 -2.95
CA PHE A 120 -11.27 8.47 -2.83
C PHE A 120 -12.05 9.28 -3.88
N LYS A 121 -11.90 8.90 -5.15
CA LYS A 121 -12.47 9.62 -6.29
C LYS A 121 -14.00 9.59 -6.29
N SER A 122 -14.60 8.44 -5.99
CA SER A 122 -16.06 8.27 -6.10
C SER A 122 -16.83 8.70 -4.86
N GLN A 123 -16.21 8.70 -3.69
CA GLN A 123 -16.91 8.94 -2.42
C GLN A 123 -16.41 10.18 -1.68
N LEU A 124 -15.09 10.37 -1.55
CA LEU A 124 -14.52 11.43 -0.71
C LEU A 124 -14.36 12.74 -1.47
N ALA A 125 -13.85 12.69 -2.71
CA ALA A 125 -13.66 13.88 -3.54
C ALA A 125 -14.98 14.68 -3.73
N PRO A 126 -16.12 14.07 -4.10
CA PRO A 126 -17.40 14.78 -4.17
C PRO A 126 -17.82 15.39 -2.82
N ALA A 127 -17.68 14.63 -1.72
CA ALA A 127 -18.07 15.07 -0.39
C ALA A 127 -17.32 16.35 0.01
N PHE A 128 -16.05 16.46 -0.37
CA PHE A 128 -15.19 17.62 -0.07
C PHE A 128 -15.13 18.68 -1.17
N GLY A 129 -15.92 18.55 -2.25
CA GLY A 129 -15.89 19.48 -3.37
C GLY A 129 -14.53 19.55 -4.07
N ILE A 130 -13.86 18.41 -4.18
CA ILE A 130 -12.63 18.23 -4.97
C ILE A 130 -13.05 17.85 -6.38
N ASP A 131 -12.52 18.55 -7.40
CA ASP A 131 -12.81 18.22 -8.79
C ASP A 131 -12.20 16.85 -9.13
N HIS A 132 -13.00 15.98 -9.75
CA HIS A 132 -12.58 14.66 -10.20
C HIS A 132 -11.36 14.71 -11.12
N ASN A 133 -11.21 15.78 -11.91
CA ASN A 133 -10.07 15.96 -12.81
C ASN A 133 -8.75 16.21 -12.07
N GLN A 134 -8.81 16.59 -10.79
CA GLN A 134 -7.63 16.76 -9.95
C GLN A 134 -7.19 15.43 -9.33
N VAL A 135 -8.00 14.37 -9.40
CA VAL A 135 -7.69 13.07 -8.80
C VAL A 135 -6.93 12.20 -9.82
N PRO A 136 -5.79 11.60 -9.46
CA PRO A 136 -5.08 10.66 -10.32
C PRO A 136 -5.97 9.54 -10.86
N GLU A 137 -5.86 9.27 -12.16
CA GLU A 137 -6.58 8.17 -12.81
C GLU A 137 -5.84 6.84 -12.62
N TRP A 138 -6.45 5.92 -11.88
CA TRP A 138 -5.90 4.56 -11.73
C TRP A 138 -5.67 3.85 -13.06
N ALA A 139 -6.51 4.12 -14.08
CA ALA A 139 -6.36 3.50 -15.40
C ALA A 139 -5.00 3.81 -16.05
N SER A 140 -4.47 5.02 -15.85
CA SER A 140 -3.16 5.41 -16.39
C SER A 140 -2.04 4.62 -15.72
N ILE A 141 -2.07 4.53 -14.39
CA ILE A 141 -1.08 3.79 -13.60
C ILE A 141 -1.14 2.29 -13.93
N LYS A 142 -2.35 1.71 -13.89
CA LYS A 142 -2.61 0.29 -14.19
C LYS A 142 -2.17 -0.13 -15.59
N SER A 143 -2.21 0.80 -16.56
CA SER A 143 -1.78 0.53 -17.94
C SER A 143 -0.27 0.49 -18.13
N GLY A 144 0.51 0.90 -17.12
CA GLY A 144 1.97 0.91 -17.15
C GLY A 144 2.57 -0.51 -17.24
N ASP A 145 3.78 -0.57 -17.80
CA ASP A 145 4.51 -1.82 -18.02
C ASP A 145 4.77 -2.59 -16.71
N ILE A 146 5.05 -1.88 -15.61
CA ILE A 146 5.28 -2.47 -14.29
C ILE A 146 4.05 -3.24 -13.80
N HIS A 147 2.87 -2.64 -13.90
CA HIS A 147 1.62 -3.30 -13.52
C HIS A 147 1.33 -4.53 -14.38
N LYS A 148 1.52 -4.40 -15.70
CA LYS A 148 1.37 -5.51 -16.63
C LYS A 148 2.29 -6.67 -16.26
N GLU A 149 3.56 -6.37 -15.97
CA GLU A 149 4.57 -7.37 -15.65
C GLU A 149 4.28 -8.08 -14.31
N ILE A 150 3.88 -7.35 -13.27
CA ILE A 150 3.42 -7.93 -11.99
C ILE A 150 2.26 -8.91 -12.22
N VAL A 151 1.30 -8.53 -13.06
CA VAL A 151 0.16 -9.39 -13.42
C VAL A 151 0.62 -10.63 -14.19
N ASP A 152 1.47 -10.46 -15.19
CA ASP A 152 1.95 -11.56 -16.03
C ASP A 152 2.71 -12.61 -15.22
N TYR A 153 3.57 -12.20 -14.26
CA TYR A 153 4.23 -13.13 -13.36
C TYR A 153 3.26 -13.82 -12.42
N ARG A 154 2.36 -13.06 -11.77
CA ARG A 154 1.34 -13.64 -10.86
C ARG A 154 0.49 -14.67 -11.58
N ASP A 155 0.00 -14.34 -12.77
CA ASP A 155 -0.83 -15.23 -13.58
C ASP A 155 -0.07 -16.48 -13.99
N ALA A 156 1.20 -16.34 -14.39
CA ALA A 156 2.05 -17.48 -14.70
C ALA A 156 2.29 -18.39 -13.48
N LEU A 157 2.40 -17.81 -12.27
CA LEU A 157 2.58 -18.55 -11.02
C LEU A 157 1.33 -19.28 -10.54
N ILE A 158 0.14 -18.71 -10.75
CA ILE A 158 -1.14 -19.41 -10.46
C ILE A 158 -1.24 -20.71 -11.25
N HIS A 159 -0.88 -20.68 -12.53
CA HIS A 159 -0.92 -21.87 -13.38
C HIS A 159 0.30 -22.78 -13.19
N LYS A 160 1.41 -22.23 -12.72
CA LYS A 160 2.65 -22.95 -12.47
C LYS A 160 3.30 -22.45 -11.18
N ALA A 161 2.95 -23.12 -10.09
CA ALA A 161 3.42 -22.82 -8.73
C ALA A 161 4.95 -22.80 -8.53
N ARG A 162 5.74 -23.15 -9.56
CA ARG A 162 7.20 -22.96 -9.64
C ARG A 162 7.63 -22.67 -11.07
N LEU A 163 7.88 -21.39 -11.39
CA LEU A 163 8.36 -20.99 -12.72
C LEU A 163 9.81 -21.40 -12.97
N GLY A 164 10.66 -21.40 -11.93
CA GLY A 164 12.10 -21.72 -12.02
C GLY A 164 12.48 -23.19 -12.19
N ARG A 165 11.60 -24.04 -12.74
CA ARG A 165 11.88 -25.47 -12.98
C ARG A 165 12.78 -25.70 -14.21
N ASN A 166 13.90 -24.99 -14.33
CA ASN A 166 14.95 -25.35 -15.27
C ASN A 166 15.96 -26.27 -14.55
N PRO A 167 16.17 -27.52 -14.98
CA PRO A 167 17.08 -28.45 -14.29
C PRO A 167 18.54 -27.98 -14.27
N LYS A 168 18.89 -26.98 -15.07
CA LYS A 168 20.23 -26.41 -15.16
C LYS A 168 20.44 -25.20 -14.24
N LEU A 169 19.39 -24.65 -13.64
CA LEU A 169 19.44 -23.44 -12.83
C LEU A 169 18.87 -23.68 -11.42
N SER A 170 19.27 -22.83 -10.48
CA SER A 170 18.59 -22.74 -9.18
C SER A 170 17.13 -22.32 -9.38
N TRP A 171 16.26 -22.76 -8.47
CA TRP A 171 14.82 -22.46 -8.49
C TRP A 171 14.51 -20.96 -8.36
N GLU A 172 15.49 -20.16 -7.91
CA GLU A 172 15.40 -18.71 -7.77
C GLU A 172 15.43 -17.97 -9.11
N PHE A 173 15.85 -18.64 -10.19
CA PHE A 173 15.84 -18.07 -11.53
C PHE A 173 14.46 -18.24 -12.17
N ILE A 174 13.87 -17.14 -12.62
CA ILE A 174 12.56 -17.12 -13.27
C ILE A 174 12.70 -16.70 -14.75
N PRO A 175 11.83 -17.16 -15.67
CA PRO A 175 11.89 -16.75 -17.07
C PRO A 175 11.68 -15.24 -17.22
N LYS A 176 12.35 -14.62 -18.19
CA LYS A 176 12.11 -13.22 -18.57
C LYS A 176 10.63 -12.98 -18.94
N PRO A 177 10.12 -11.73 -18.79
CA PRO A 177 8.70 -11.41 -19.03
C PRO A 177 8.18 -11.84 -20.40
N SER A 178 9.01 -11.71 -21.44
CA SER A 178 8.71 -12.13 -22.82
C SER A 178 8.32 -13.61 -22.98
N HIS A 179 8.66 -14.46 -22.00
CA HIS A 179 8.41 -15.90 -22.03
C HIS A 179 7.19 -16.34 -21.20
N LEU A 180 6.63 -15.46 -20.35
CA LEU A 180 5.58 -15.80 -19.39
C LEU A 180 4.31 -16.34 -20.05
N GLY A 181 3.91 -15.76 -21.19
CA GLY A 181 2.72 -16.17 -21.92
C GLY A 181 2.73 -17.64 -22.38
N LYS A 182 3.91 -18.19 -22.71
CA LYS A 182 4.09 -19.61 -23.05
C LYS A 182 4.43 -20.46 -21.82
N ALA A 183 5.26 -19.92 -20.93
CA ALA A 183 5.70 -20.57 -19.70
C ALA A 183 4.54 -20.98 -18.79
N LYS A 184 3.49 -20.14 -18.70
CA LYS A 184 2.30 -20.43 -17.89
C LYS A 184 1.56 -21.72 -18.29
N TRP A 185 1.71 -22.17 -19.54
CA TRP A 185 0.99 -23.34 -20.07
C TRP A 185 1.87 -24.54 -20.42
N SER A 186 3.20 -24.49 -20.23
CA SER A 186 4.08 -25.58 -20.65
C SER A 186 5.32 -25.75 -19.79
N TRP A 187 5.42 -26.89 -19.12
CA TRP A 187 6.62 -27.26 -18.37
C TRP A 187 7.79 -27.58 -19.30
N ARG A 188 7.51 -28.27 -20.40
CA ARG A 188 8.50 -28.60 -21.43
C ARG A 188 9.11 -27.34 -22.04
N TYR A 189 8.31 -26.29 -22.24
CA TYR A 189 8.82 -25.01 -22.74
C TYR A 189 9.89 -24.43 -21.82
N ILE A 190 9.60 -24.33 -20.52
CA ILE A 190 10.57 -23.80 -19.53
C ILE A 190 11.82 -24.68 -19.45
N GLN A 191 11.69 -26.00 -19.46
CA GLN A 191 12.84 -26.92 -19.36
C GLN A 191 13.80 -26.83 -20.55
N ASN A 192 13.30 -26.45 -21.73
CA ASN A 192 14.11 -26.29 -22.94
C ASN A 192 14.53 -24.84 -23.18
N LEU A 193 14.13 -23.91 -22.31
CA LEU A 193 14.46 -22.50 -22.46
C LEU A 193 15.97 -22.30 -22.15
N PRO A 194 16.71 -21.58 -23.00
CA PRO A 194 18.11 -21.26 -22.75
C PRO A 194 18.33 -20.51 -21.44
N GLU A 195 19.48 -20.72 -20.77
CA GLU A 195 19.78 -20.15 -19.45
C GLU A 195 19.81 -18.61 -19.45
N ASP A 196 20.24 -18.00 -20.55
CA ASP A 196 20.27 -16.55 -20.76
C ASP A 196 18.87 -15.91 -20.87
N GLN A 197 17.81 -16.72 -20.92
CA GLN A 197 16.41 -16.27 -20.92
C GLN A 197 15.77 -16.29 -19.53
N PHE A 198 16.57 -16.52 -18.48
CA PHE A 198 16.16 -16.39 -17.09
C PHE A 198 16.77 -15.16 -16.45
N VAL A 199 16.15 -14.72 -15.36
CA VAL A 199 16.63 -13.64 -14.48
C VAL A 199 16.62 -14.13 -13.04
N ASP A 200 17.49 -13.57 -12.21
CA ASP A 200 17.40 -13.73 -10.76
C ASP A 200 16.06 -13.16 -10.27
N GLY A 201 15.17 -14.03 -9.79
CA GLY A 201 13.82 -13.66 -9.41
C GLY A 201 13.76 -12.73 -8.21
N ARG A 202 14.68 -12.84 -7.23
CA ARG A 202 14.74 -11.93 -6.08
C ARG A 202 15.19 -10.55 -6.52
N LYS A 203 16.27 -10.47 -7.30
CA LYS A 203 16.77 -9.20 -7.83
C LYS A 203 15.72 -8.52 -8.70
N HIS A 204 15.04 -9.30 -9.55
CA HIS A 204 13.99 -8.79 -10.42
C HIS A 204 12.77 -8.30 -9.64
N LEU A 205 12.33 -9.05 -8.63
CA LEU A 205 11.19 -8.65 -7.79
C LEU A 205 11.50 -7.39 -6.97
N ARG A 206 12.73 -7.21 -6.47
CA ARG A 206 13.16 -5.93 -5.85
C ARG A 206 13.01 -4.75 -6.80
N ILE A 207 13.36 -4.93 -8.08
CA ILE A 207 13.19 -3.87 -9.08
C ILE A 207 11.71 -3.55 -9.27
N LEU A 208 10.84 -4.56 -9.40
CA LEU A 208 9.40 -4.35 -9.54
C LEU A 208 8.78 -3.66 -8.31
N GLN A 209 9.17 -4.08 -7.10
CA GLN A 209 8.74 -3.46 -5.84
C GLN A 209 9.09 -1.96 -5.79
N ARG A 210 10.35 -1.62 -6.06
CA ARG A 210 10.82 -0.22 -6.05
C ARG A 210 10.17 0.61 -7.13
N ASN A 211 10.00 0.05 -8.32
CA ASN A 211 9.35 0.75 -9.41
C ASN A 211 7.87 1.03 -9.11
N LEU A 212 7.13 0.04 -8.56
CA LEU A 212 5.74 0.26 -8.13
C LEU A 212 5.65 1.33 -7.05
N MET A 213 6.51 1.28 -6.02
CA MET A 213 6.58 2.29 -4.97
C MET A 213 6.78 3.70 -5.55
N LYS A 214 7.71 3.85 -6.49
CA LYS A 214 7.97 5.13 -7.17
C LYS A 214 6.80 5.62 -8.02
N GLU A 215 6.03 4.73 -8.63
CA GLU A 215 4.80 5.09 -9.34
C GLU A 215 3.68 5.53 -8.40
N LEU A 216 3.55 4.87 -7.24
CA LEU A 216 2.50 5.18 -6.25
C LEU A 216 2.82 6.41 -5.39
N ASN A 217 4.08 6.70 -5.10
CA ASN A 217 4.48 7.82 -4.25
C ASN A 217 3.90 9.19 -4.70
N PRO A 218 4.04 9.63 -5.97
CA PRO A 218 3.46 10.90 -6.41
C PRO A 218 1.92 10.92 -6.36
N VAL A 219 1.28 9.76 -6.49
CA VAL A 219 -0.17 9.62 -6.37
C VAL A 219 -0.61 9.93 -4.94
N TRP A 220 0.04 9.32 -3.95
CA TRP A 220 -0.24 9.58 -2.53
C TRP A 220 0.04 11.04 -2.17
N LYS A 221 1.12 11.61 -2.68
CA LYS A 221 1.43 13.04 -2.50
C LYS A 221 0.30 13.94 -2.97
N GLN A 222 -0.22 13.68 -4.17
CA GLN A 222 -1.30 14.48 -4.76
C GLN A 222 -2.60 14.33 -3.96
N ILE A 223 -2.97 13.12 -3.56
CA ILE A 223 -4.17 12.86 -2.76
C ILE A 223 -4.06 13.55 -1.39
N THR A 224 -2.92 13.43 -0.73
CA THR A 224 -2.64 14.10 0.56
C THR A 224 -2.78 15.60 0.42
N HIS A 225 -2.18 16.19 -0.62
CA HIS A 225 -2.29 17.62 -0.88
C HIS A 225 -3.75 18.09 -1.06
N LEU A 226 -4.57 17.32 -1.80
CA LEU A 226 -5.97 17.65 -2.02
C LEU A 226 -6.81 17.58 -0.74
N LEU A 227 -6.53 16.60 0.14
CA LEU A 227 -7.23 16.50 1.43
C LEU A 227 -6.75 17.54 2.43
N ASP A 228 -5.46 17.86 2.47
CA ASP A 228 -4.90 18.87 3.36
C ASP A 228 -5.55 20.24 3.13
N GLN A 229 -5.83 20.61 1.88
CA GLN A 229 -6.58 21.82 1.53
C GLN A 229 -8.00 21.87 2.09
N ARG A 230 -8.55 20.72 2.51
CA ARG A 230 -9.91 20.57 3.03
C ARG A 230 -9.93 20.25 4.53
N ARG A 231 -8.77 20.01 5.15
CA ARG A 231 -8.62 19.50 6.52
C ARG A 231 -9.28 20.37 7.59
N SER A 232 -9.32 21.69 7.39
CA SER A 232 -9.96 22.65 8.30
C SER A 232 -11.43 22.92 8.00
N SER A 233 -12.03 22.28 6.99
CA SER A 233 -13.43 22.51 6.63
C SER A 233 -14.38 21.75 7.56
N ASP A 234 -15.54 22.34 7.85
CA ASP A 234 -16.59 21.68 8.63
C ASP A 234 -17.00 20.33 8.03
N LYS A 235 -16.97 20.22 6.69
CA LYS A 235 -17.28 18.96 6.01
C LYS A 235 -16.27 17.87 6.35
N TYR A 236 -14.97 18.18 6.29
CA TYR A 236 -13.92 17.24 6.63
C TYR A 236 -14.01 16.83 8.11
N LEU A 237 -14.10 17.80 9.01
CA LEU A 237 -14.23 17.58 10.46
C LEU A 237 -15.43 16.68 10.78
N ASN A 238 -16.58 16.96 10.18
CA ASN A 238 -17.78 16.14 10.37
C ASN A 238 -17.64 14.71 9.80
N PHE A 239 -17.03 14.54 8.62
CA PHE A 239 -16.82 13.22 7.99
C PHE A 239 -15.88 12.33 8.81
N TYR A 240 -14.81 12.94 9.33
CA TYR A 240 -13.78 12.27 10.12
C TYR A 240 -14.12 12.22 11.62
N ARG A 241 -15.23 12.84 12.04
CA ARG A 241 -15.64 12.98 13.45
C ARG A 241 -14.55 13.62 14.31
N LEU A 242 -13.93 14.67 13.79
CA LEU A 242 -12.87 15.44 14.44
C LEU A 242 -13.37 16.83 14.81
N GLU A 243 -12.75 17.43 15.82
CA GLU A 243 -12.92 18.83 16.20
C GLU A 243 -11.56 19.44 16.55
N ASN A 244 -11.50 20.76 16.60
CA ASN A 244 -10.33 21.45 17.14
C ASN A 244 -10.55 21.70 18.65
N ASP A 245 -9.56 21.36 19.47
CA ASP A 245 -9.54 21.75 20.87
C ASP A 245 -9.34 23.27 21.03
N ALA A 246 -9.38 23.77 22.27
CA ALA A 246 -9.18 25.19 22.57
C ALA A 246 -7.80 25.74 22.13
N ALA A 247 -6.82 24.87 21.87
CA ALA A 247 -5.51 25.20 21.34
C ALA A 247 -5.40 25.01 19.81
N GLY A 248 -6.51 24.72 19.12
CA GLY A 248 -6.55 24.50 17.68
C GLY A 248 -6.07 23.12 17.23
N LYS A 249 -5.96 22.15 18.13
CA LYS A 249 -5.49 20.79 17.81
C LYS A 249 -6.65 19.89 17.43
N LEU A 250 -6.47 19.14 16.36
CA LEU A 250 -7.41 18.09 15.97
C LEU A 250 -7.49 17.01 17.05
N GLN A 251 -8.70 16.72 17.50
CA GLN A 251 -9.04 15.62 18.40
C GLN A 251 -10.32 14.91 17.94
N PRO A 252 -10.53 13.63 18.29
CA PRO A 252 -11.79 12.97 18.03
C PRO A 252 -12.91 13.62 18.86
N ILE A 253 -14.09 13.78 18.26
CA ILE A 253 -15.27 14.25 19.00
C ILE A 253 -15.62 13.20 20.06
N LYS A 254 -15.63 13.61 21.34
CA LYS A 254 -15.95 12.70 22.45
C LYS A 254 -17.35 12.12 22.27
N TRP A 255 -17.45 10.79 22.39
CA TRP A 255 -18.74 10.10 22.44
C TRP A 255 -19.35 10.29 23.84
N PRO A 256 -20.62 10.73 23.97
CA PRO A 256 -21.28 10.91 25.26
C PRO A 256 -21.59 9.59 25.98
#